data_AF-A0A0E1RXI2-F1
#
_entry.id   AF-A0A0E1RXI2-F1
#
_cell.length_a   1.000
_cell.length_b   1.000
_cell.length_c   1.000
_cell.angle_alpha   90.00
_cell.angle_beta   90.00
_cell.angle_gamma   90.00
#
_symmetry.space_group_name_H-M   'P 1'
#
loop_
_entity.id
_entity.type
_entity.pdbx_description
1 polymer ?
#
loop_
_entity_poly.entity_id
_entity_poly.type
_entity_poly.pdbx_seq_one_letter_code
_entity_poly.pdbx_strand_id
1 'polypeptide(L)'
;MDSFQSVVAAVEIVQVTIKVLRVGYDTVSDVKQYGTDAAKLGLKFQQLSHRYDALQKVLFEGEKFPFLHGRKLFEVLPDQSQNIVVQLLRELLQLLYAHFALEQKYAISSEPSRTRSDFATHFGLTAGEEKILFQRNTSGNDPDTCKKSPLASVVGWSWATRGKRKVVRVIDEFEDWLKRTKAILEDAWWPLPVFNVLSNLNTLQSDTDARTAGFAASTAIRKLLIDQTKLPQALSAPWTSVNNSKTISSDKIVGVFEGSAVLVETLTFPVDDDGELSDILEERFSKIVRLLSSQSDPDFRVLRCLRYCKQISANSGQLRLISCLSGSNATPTTRTLVGLYHGIKPDQRPSLGLRFNMCHQLAESLFLLHSVDWVHRALRSENVLFLFPDESLNRAALQRAEIRICGFEASRPSVDSSLGPYDNQLARNVYRHPKRWGTPRETFTQVHDVYSLGVILLEIGLWERAEDMISGLKPEQRLPEKVTQYLLRHANERLAHRCGDVFANAVRRCLTLNFDGGDRAEPTMSLTDSHRDSQQRLHKGFLEQVVDPLKILKDVV
;
A
#
# COMPACT_ATOMS: atom_id res chain seq x y z
N MET A 1 -23.62 1.41 -21.57
CA MET A 1 -24.55 0.32 -21.21
C MET A 1 -25.37 0.83 -20.05
N ASP A 2 -26.69 0.67 -20.09
CA ASP A 2 -27.54 0.95 -18.94
C ASP A 2 -27.19 -0.03 -17.81
N SER A 3 -27.23 0.40 -16.54
CA SER A 3 -26.85 -0.43 -15.38
C SER A 3 -27.53 -1.80 -15.38
N PHE A 4 -28.81 -1.87 -15.79
CA PHE A 4 -29.55 -3.12 -15.92
C PHE A 4 -28.93 -4.09 -16.95
N GLN A 5 -28.43 -3.59 -18.09
CA GLN A 5 -27.75 -4.41 -19.09
C GLN A 5 -26.42 -4.96 -18.56
N SER A 6 -25.71 -4.17 -17.76
CA SER A 6 -24.43 -4.59 -17.16
C SER A 6 -24.61 -5.69 -16.12
N VAL A 7 -25.69 -5.67 -15.32
CA VAL A 7 -26.02 -6.73 -14.35
C VAL A 7 -26.34 -8.06 -15.04
N VAL A 8 -27.18 -8.03 -16.07
CA VAL A 8 -27.54 -9.25 -16.82
C VAL A 8 -26.30 -9.85 -17.49
N ALA A 9 -25.51 -9.02 -18.18
CA ALA A 9 -24.27 -9.47 -18.82
C ALA A 9 -23.27 -10.07 -17.82
N ALA A 10 -23.13 -9.48 -16.63
CA ALA A 10 -22.23 -10.01 -15.60
C ALA A 10 -22.62 -11.41 -15.16
N VAL A 11 -23.91 -11.64 -14.88
CA VAL A 11 -24.43 -12.95 -14.42
C VAL A 11 -24.23 -14.01 -15.49
N GLU A 12 -24.49 -13.70 -16.77
CA GLU A 12 -24.28 -14.64 -17.88
C GLU A 12 -22.79 -15.02 -18.03
N ILE A 13 -21.88 -14.04 -17.99
CA ILE A 13 -20.43 -14.28 -18.07
C ILE A 13 -19.96 -15.19 -16.93
N VAL A 14 -20.43 -14.94 -15.71
CA VAL A 14 -20.06 -15.73 -14.53
C VAL A 14 -20.52 -17.18 -14.67
N GLN A 15 -21.77 -17.42 -15.10
CA GLN A 15 -22.29 -18.78 -15.32
C GLN A 15 -21.46 -19.56 -16.35
N VAL A 16 -21.08 -18.92 -17.46
CA VAL A 16 -20.22 -19.52 -18.48
C VAL A 16 -18.82 -19.80 -17.92
N THR A 17 -18.28 -18.87 -17.12
CA THR A 17 -16.94 -19.02 -16.52
C THR A 17 -16.87 -20.23 -15.57
N ILE A 18 -17.89 -20.46 -14.76
CA ILE A 18 -17.95 -21.64 -13.87
C ILE A 18 -17.93 -22.95 -14.68
N LYS A 19 -18.64 -23.00 -15.81
CA LYS A 19 -18.62 -24.16 -16.71
C LYS A 19 -17.21 -24.41 -17.25
N VAL A 20 -16.53 -23.37 -17.71
CA VAL A 20 -15.15 -23.45 -18.22
C VAL A 20 -14.17 -23.88 -17.12
N LEU A 21 -14.29 -23.34 -15.90
CA LEU A 21 -13.44 -23.70 -14.76
C LEU A 21 -13.56 -25.18 -14.39
N ARG A 22 -14.77 -25.76 -14.43
CA ARG A 22 -14.97 -27.20 -14.16
C ARG A 22 -14.17 -28.06 -15.14
N VAL A 23 -14.29 -27.77 -16.44
CA VAL A 23 -13.56 -28.50 -17.48
C VAL A 23 -12.05 -28.23 -17.39
N GLY A 24 -11.65 -27.02 -17.01
CA GLY A 24 -10.26 -26.68 -16.78
C GLY A 24 -9.62 -27.50 -15.67
N TYR A 25 -10.34 -27.72 -14.56
CA TYR A 25 -9.88 -28.57 -13.46
C TYR A 25 -9.63 -30.02 -13.91
N ASP A 26 -10.58 -30.60 -14.63
CA ASP A 26 -10.46 -31.98 -15.14
C ASP A 26 -9.25 -32.11 -16.07
N THR A 27 -9.00 -31.08 -16.90
CA THR A 27 -7.87 -31.02 -17.81
C THR A 27 -6.55 -30.92 -17.05
N VAL A 28 -6.41 -29.98 -16.12
CA VAL A 28 -5.16 -29.74 -15.35
C VAL A 28 -4.83 -30.91 -14.43
N SER A 29 -5.84 -31.61 -13.92
CA SER A 29 -5.68 -32.73 -12.99
C SER A 29 -5.40 -34.06 -13.70
N ASP A 30 -5.40 -34.11 -15.04
CA ASP A 30 -5.08 -35.32 -15.80
C ASP A 30 -3.57 -35.64 -15.72
N VAL A 31 -3.27 -36.66 -14.90
CA VAL A 31 -1.91 -37.18 -14.67
C VAL A 31 -1.25 -37.65 -15.98
N LYS A 32 -2.02 -38.08 -16.98
CA LYS A 32 -1.48 -38.51 -18.29
C LYS A 32 -0.89 -37.33 -19.08
N GLN A 33 -1.36 -36.11 -18.84
CA GLN A 33 -0.96 -34.92 -19.61
C GLN A 33 0.15 -34.11 -18.93
N TYR A 34 0.17 -34.07 -17.59
CA TYR A 34 1.04 -33.17 -16.82
C TYR A 34 2.02 -33.86 -15.87
N GLY A 35 1.99 -35.19 -15.78
CA GLY A 35 2.95 -35.97 -15.00
C GLY A 35 2.81 -35.80 -13.48
N THR A 36 3.91 -35.93 -12.74
CA THR A 36 3.93 -35.89 -11.26
C THR A 36 3.49 -34.56 -10.67
N ASP A 37 3.57 -33.46 -11.44
CA ASP A 37 3.13 -32.13 -11.00
C ASP A 37 1.63 -31.86 -11.20
N ALA A 38 0.90 -32.76 -11.88
CA ALA A 38 -0.53 -32.60 -12.19
C ALA A 38 -1.36 -32.39 -10.92
N ALA A 39 -1.10 -33.16 -9.86
CA ALA A 39 -1.81 -33.03 -8.59
C ALA A 39 -1.58 -31.66 -7.93
N LYS A 40 -0.35 -31.12 -7.99
CA LYS A 40 -0.01 -29.82 -7.41
C LYS A 40 -0.64 -28.67 -8.18
N LEU A 41 -0.59 -28.72 -9.52
CA LEU A 41 -1.20 -27.71 -10.38
C LEU A 41 -2.73 -27.77 -10.31
N GLY A 42 -3.32 -28.97 -10.26
CA GLY A 42 -4.75 -29.18 -10.07
C GLY A 42 -5.23 -28.61 -8.74
N LEU A 43 -4.50 -28.84 -7.65
CA LEU A 43 -4.82 -28.25 -6.35
C LEU A 43 -4.75 -26.71 -6.37
N LYS A 44 -3.70 -26.12 -6.96
CA LYS A 44 -3.60 -24.65 -7.09
C LYS A 44 -4.75 -24.10 -7.93
N PHE A 45 -5.07 -24.73 -9.05
CA PHE A 45 -6.19 -24.32 -9.91
C PHE A 45 -7.55 -24.45 -9.21
N GLN A 46 -7.75 -25.52 -8.43
CA GLN A 46 -8.96 -25.72 -7.62
C GLN A 46 -9.11 -24.64 -6.55
N GLN A 47 -8.02 -24.26 -5.86
CA GLN A 47 -8.03 -23.17 -4.89
C GLN A 47 -8.43 -21.85 -5.54
N LEU A 48 -7.86 -21.50 -6.70
CA LEU A 48 -8.24 -20.27 -7.42
C LEU A 48 -9.70 -20.31 -7.88
N SER A 49 -10.18 -21.46 -8.34
CA SER A 49 -11.58 -21.67 -8.71
C SER A 49 -12.53 -21.48 -7.52
N HIS A 50 -12.18 -21.98 -6.33
CA HIS A 50 -12.94 -21.75 -5.10
C HIS A 50 -12.95 -20.27 -4.69
N ARG A 51 -11.83 -19.55 -4.85
CA ARG A 51 -11.77 -18.11 -4.55
C ARG A 51 -12.63 -17.30 -5.51
N TYR A 52 -12.66 -17.68 -6.79
CA TYR A 52 -13.56 -17.10 -7.78
C TYR A 52 -15.04 -17.39 -7.45
N ASP A 53 -15.37 -18.63 -7.08
CA ASP A 53 -16.72 -19.02 -6.64
C ASP A 53 -17.18 -18.21 -5.42
N ALA A 54 -16.31 -18.01 -4.45
CA ALA A 54 -16.60 -17.17 -3.29
C ALA A 54 -16.81 -15.70 -3.68
N LEU A 55 -15.98 -15.16 -4.59
CA LEU A 55 -16.08 -13.80 -5.09
C LEU A 55 -17.42 -13.55 -5.80
N GLN A 56 -17.86 -14.46 -6.68
CA GLN A 56 -19.15 -14.29 -7.36
C GLN A 56 -20.33 -14.32 -6.39
N LYS A 57 -20.28 -15.16 -5.35
CA LYS A 57 -21.35 -15.23 -4.34
C LYS A 57 -21.45 -13.91 -3.58
N VAL A 58 -20.32 -13.35 -3.17
CA VAL A 58 -20.27 -12.03 -2.53
C VAL A 58 -20.89 -10.94 -3.41
N LEU A 59 -20.69 -11.00 -4.73
CA LEU A 59 -21.16 -9.95 -5.65
C LEU A 59 -22.61 -10.13 -6.11
N PHE A 60 -23.04 -11.37 -6.39
CA PHE A 60 -24.25 -11.66 -7.16
C PHE A 60 -25.30 -12.50 -6.41
N GLU A 61 -24.99 -13.07 -5.24
CA GLU A 61 -25.96 -13.81 -4.44
C GLU A 61 -26.99 -12.85 -3.83
N GLY A 62 -28.27 -13.12 -4.08
CA GLY A 62 -29.37 -12.34 -3.53
C GLY A 62 -29.47 -12.52 -2.02
N GLU A 63 -29.86 -11.46 -1.30
CA GLU A 63 -30.12 -11.48 0.15
C GLU A 63 -28.95 -11.90 1.05
N LYS A 64 -27.74 -12.13 0.50
CA LYS A 64 -26.56 -12.56 1.26
C LYS A 64 -26.20 -11.58 2.38
N PHE A 65 -26.31 -10.28 2.09
CA PHE A 65 -26.02 -9.22 3.04
C PHE A 65 -27.32 -8.49 3.41
N PRO A 66 -27.84 -8.65 4.65
CA PRO A 66 -29.09 -8.02 5.07
C PRO A 66 -29.11 -6.50 4.92
N PHE A 67 -27.96 -5.85 5.08
CA PHE A 67 -27.80 -4.40 4.97
C PHE A 67 -27.95 -3.85 3.55
N LEU A 68 -28.00 -4.70 2.53
CA LEU A 68 -28.24 -4.30 1.14
C LEU A 68 -29.75 -4.26 0.79
N HIS A 69 -30.64 -4.59 1.74
CA HIS A 69 -32.09 -4.49 1.59
C HIS A 69 -32.63 -5.24 0.36
N GLY A 70 -32.16 -6.48 0.16
CA GLY A 70 -32.57 -7.35 -0.96
C GLY A 70 -31.85 -7.08 -2.29
N ARG A 71 -31.01 -6.05 -2.39
CA ARG A 71 -30.16 -5.79 -3.57
C ARG A 71 -28.86 -6.58 -3.51
N LYS A 72 -28.30 -6.89 -4.68
CA LYS A 72 -26.98 -7.52 -4.80
C LYS A 72 -25.89 -6.48 -4.61
N LEU A 73 -24.72 -6.89 -4.12
CA LEU A 73 -23.60 -5.97 -3.89
C LEU A 73 -23.13 -5.32 -5.20
N PHE A 74 -23.14 -6.08 -6.30
CA PHE A 74 -22.82 -5.57 -7.63
C PHE A 74 -23.77 -4.45 -8.10
N GLU A 75 -25.06 -4.53 -7.76
CA GLU A 75 -26.08 -3.54 -8.16
C GLU A 75 -25.93 -2.20 -7.42
N VAL A 76 -25.22 -2.20 -6.28
CA VAL A 76 -24.98 -0.99 -5.46
C VAL A 76 -23.69 -0.27 -5.89
N LEU A 77 -22.86 -0.90 -6.73
CA LEU A 77 -21.63 -0.28 -7.25
C LEU A 77 -21.95 0.88 -8.21
N PRO A 78 -21.06 1.90 -8.33
CA PRO A 78 -21.18 2.94 -9.35
C PRO A 78 -21.20 2.35 -10.78
N ASP A 79 -21.95 2.96 -11.69
CA ASP A 79 -22.13 2.48 -13.08
C ASP A 79 -20.79 2.27 -13.82
N GLN A 80 -19.82 3.17 -13.61
CA GLN A 80 -18.49 3.06 -14.19
C GLN A 80 -17.76 1.81 -13.66
N SER A 81 -17.84 1.56 -12.35
CA SER A 81 -17.25 0.38 -11.71
C SER A 81 -17.92 -0.91 -12.16
N GLN A 82 -19.25 -0.92 -12.32
CA GLN A 82 -19.98 -2.07 -12.86
C GLN A 82 -19.46 -2.46 -14.25
N ASN A 83 -19.24 -1.48 -15.13
CA ASN A 83 -18.72 -1.72 -16.47
C ASN A 83 -17.28 -2.27 -16.46
N ILE A 84 -16.41 -1.74 -15.59
CA ILE A 84 -15.03 -2.23 -15.44
C ILE A 84 -15.03 -3.68 -14.95
N VAL A 85 -15.86 -4.01 -13.95
CA VAL A 85 -15.95 -5.36 -13.41
C VAL A 85 -16.48 -6.35 -14.47
N VAL A 86 -17.45 -5.96 -15.29
CA VAL A 86 -17.92 -6.78 -16.43
C VAL A 86 -16.78 -7.07 -17.42
N GLN A 87 -15.94 -6.06 -17.71
CA GLN A 87 -14.78 -6.24 -18.59
C GLN A 87 -13.74 -7.19 -17.98
N LEU A 88 -13.44 -7.06 -16.69
CA LEU A 88 -12.54 -7.97 -15.99
C LEU A 88 -13.07 -9.41 -16.01
N LEU A 89 -14.35 -9.62 -15.72
CA LEU A 89 -14.98 -10.95 -15.78
C LEU A 89 -14.85 -11.57 -17.17
N ARG A 90 -15.00 -10.75 -18.22
CA ARG A 90 -14.84 -11.16 -19.61
C ARG A 90 -13.38 -11.49 -19.97
N GLU A 91 -12.42 -10.71 -19.48
CA GLU A 91 -10.98 -10.96 -19.65
C GLU A 91 -10.61 -12.34 -19.12
N LEU A 92 -11.06 -12.67 -17.89
CA LEU A 92 -10.81 -13.99 -17.32
C LEU A 92 -11.44 -15.11 -18.15
N LEU A 93 -12.71 -14.94 -18.55
CA LEU A 93 -13.39 -15.94 -19.36
C LEU A 93 -12.66 -16.18 -20.69
N GLN A 94 -12.19 -15.12 -21.35
CA GLN A 94 -11.42 -15.22 -22.60
C GLN A 94 -10.08 -15.94 -22.38
N LEU A 95 -9.37 -15.64 -21.29
CA LEU A 95 -8.12 -16.28 -20.91
C LEU A 95 -8.32 -17.80 -20.71
N LEU A 96 -9.31 -18.17 -19.91
CA LEU A 96 -9.62 -19.58 -19.60
C LEU A 96 -10.11 -20.32 -20.84
N TYR A 97 -11.02 -19.72 -21.61
CA TYR A 97 -11.55 -20.33 -22.82
C TYR A 97 -10.46 -20.52 -23.86
N ALA A 98 -9.60 -19.51 -24.11
CA ALA A 98 -8.48 -19.63 -25.03
C ALA A 98 -7.61 -20.83 -24.65
N HIS A 99 -7.25 -20.99 -23.38
CA HIS A 99 -6.39 -22.09 -22.98
C HIS A 99 -7.06 -23.47 -23.14
N PHE A 100 -8.26 -23.64 -22.59
CA PHE A 100 -8.89 -24.96 -22.49
C PHE A 100 -9.63 -25.38 -23.78
N ALA A 101 -10.14 -24.44 -24.60
CA ALA A 101 -10.79 -24.75 -25.88
C ALA A 101 -9.82 -25.37 -26.88
N LEU A 102 -8.57 -24.92 -26.79
CA LEU A 102 -7.49 -25.33 -27.66
C LEU A 102 -7.01 -26.76 -27.34
N GLU A 103 -6.81 -27.11 -26.07
CA GLU A 103 -6.45 -28.47 -25.66
C GLU A 103 -7.49 -29.51 -26.13
N GLN A 104 -8.78 -29.19 -26.08
CA GLN A 104 -9.83 -30.08 -26.58
C GLN A 104 -9.79 -30.28 -28.11
N LYS A 105 -9.54 -29.22 -28.90
CA LYS A 105 -9.41 -29.33 -30.36
C LYS A 105 -8.27 -30.25 -30.78
N TYR A 106 -7.14 -30.18 -30.06
CA TYR A 106 -5.98 -31.04 -30.33
C TYR A 106 -6.21 -32.49 -29.87
N ALA A 107 -6.85 -32.71 -28.71
CA ALA A 107 -7.18 -34.05 -28.22
C ALA A 107 -8.12 -34.82 -29.18
N ILE A 108 -9.07 -34.12 -29.81
CA ILE A 108 -9.98 -34.71 -30.81
C ILE A 108 -9.26 -34.99 -32.14
N SER A 109 -8.30 -34.16 -32.54
CA SER A 109 -7.55 -34.35 -33.79
C SER A 109 -6.56 -35.53 -33.77
N SER A 110 -6.26 -36.10 -32.59
CA SER A 110 -5.41 -37.28 -32.42
C SER A 110 -6.16 -38.63 -32.50
N GLU A 111 -7.49 -38.64 -32.54
CA GLU A 111 -8.29 -39.87 -32.73
C GLU A 111 -9.00 -39.86 -34.10
N PRO A 112 -8.74 -40.83 -35.00
CA PRO A 112 -9.16 -40.74 -36.41
C PRO A 112 -10.64 -41.07 -36.69
N SER A 113 -11.52 -41.20 -35.70
CA SER A 113 -12.85 -41.81 -35.86
C SER A 113 -14.08 -40.92 -35.59
N ARG A 114 -13.95 -39.59 -35.45
CA ARG A 114 -15.11 -38.70 -35.24
C ARG A 114 -15.32 -37.69 -36.37
N THR A 115 -16.53 -37.64 -36.92
CA THR A 115 -16.93 -36.81 -38.07
C THR A 115 -17.16 -35.34 -37.69
N ARG A 116 -17.05 -34.48 -38.70
CA ARG A 116 -16.95 -33.01 -38.61
C ARG A 116 -18.18 -32.28 -38.03
N SER A 117 -19.31 -32.97 -37.81
CA SER A 117 -20.52 -32.38 -37.22
C SER A 117 -20.54 -32.37 -35.69
N ASP A 118 -19.69 -33.16 -35.03
CA ASP A 118 -19.56 -33.19 -33.56
C ASP A 118 -18.66 -32.05 -33.03
N PHE A 119 -18.18 -31.18 -33.91
CA PHE A 119 -17.35 -30.02 -33.57
C PHE A 119 -18.11 -28.92 -32.80
N ALA A 120 -19.44 -29.05 -32.64
CA ALA A 120 -20.33 -28.00 -32.14
C ALA A 120 -20.61 -27.99 -30.63
N THR A 121 -19.88 -28.76 -29.81
CA THR A 121 -20.03 -28.74 -28.35
C THR A 121 -18.70 -28.48 -27.64
N HIS A 122 -18.08 -27.34 -27.90
CA HIS A 122 -16.96 -26.85 -27.08
C HIS A 122 -17.47 -26.59 -25.66
N PHE A 123 -16.95 -27.30 -24.64
CA PHE A 123 -17.36 -27.20 -23.22
C PHE A 123 -18.83 -27.51 -22.87
N GLY A 124 -19.66 -27.98 -23.81
CA GLY A 124 -21.11 -28.06 -23.62
C GLY A 124 -21.79 -26.68 -23.56
N LEU A 125 -21.15 -25.66 -24.15
CA LEU A 125 -21.74 -24.32 -24.30
C LEU A 125 -22.70 -24.29 -25.49
N THR A 126 -23.79 -23.55 -25.33
CA THR A 126 -24.75 -23.25 -26.39
C THR A 126 -24.19 -22.19 -27.35
N ALA A 127 -24.68 -22.13 -28.58
CA ALA A 127 -24.28 -21.11 -29.56
C ALA A 127 -24.55 -19.66 -29.10
N GLY A 128 -25.46 -19.47 -28.13
CA GLY A 128 -25.70 -18.19 -27.46
C GLY A 128 -24.58 -17.83 -26.47
N GLU A 129 -24.12 -18.79 -25.67
CA GLU A 129 -23.03 -18.62 -24.70
C GLU A 129 -21.68 -18.34 -25.39
N GLU A 130 -21.44 -18.91 -26.58
CA GLU A 130 -20.24 -18.59 -27.36
C GLU A 130 -20.23 -17.16 -27.90
N LYS A 131 -21.39 -16.54 -28.15
CA LYS A 131 -21.46 -15.12 -28.57
C LYS A 131 -21.03 -14.17 -27.46
N ILE A 132 -21.20 -14.56 -26.19
CA ILE A 132 -20.79 -13.78 -25.02
C ILE A 132 -19.27 -13.58 -25.03
N LEU A 133 -18.49 -14.55 -25.54
CA LEU A 133 -17.02 -14.45 -25.64
C LEU A 133 -16.54 -13.34 -26.58
N PHE A 134 -17.29 -13.07 -27.65
CA PHE A 134 -16.85 -12.24 -28.79
C PHE A 134 -17.64 -10.95 -29.01
N GLN A 135 -18.63 -10.64 -28.16
CA GLN A 135 -19.29 -9.33 -28.20
C GLN A 135 -18.25 -8.20 -28.05
N ARG A 136 -18.05 -7.46 -29.13
CA ARG A 136 -17.22 -6.24 -29.19
C ARG A 136 -18.16 -5.06 -28.94
N ASN A 137 -17.78 -4.15 -28.06
CA ASN A 137 -18.52 -2.90 -27.85
C ASN A 137 -18.38 -2.02 -29.10
N THR A 138 -19.28 -2.18 -30.08
CA THR A 138 -19.51 -1.18 -31.12
C THR A 138 -20.83 -0.49 -30.83
N SER A 139 -20.74 0.74 -30.33
CA SER A 139 -21.81 1.73 -30.48
C SER A 139 -21.87 2.14 -31.96
N GLY A 140 -22.83 1.60 -32.70
CA GLY A 140 -23.06 1.94 -34.10
C GLY A 140 -24.09 1.02 -34.73
N ASN A 141 -25.26 1.57 -35.05
CA ASN A 141 -26.33 0.91 -35.80
C ASN A 141 -25.82 0.44 -37.16
N ASP A 142 -25.92 -0.87 -37.44
CA ASP A 142 -26.30 -1.38 -38.76
C ASP A 142 -26.66 -2.88 -38.65
N PRO A 143 -27.93 -3.27 -38.89
CA PRO A 143 -28.33 -4.66 -38.93
C PRO A 143 -28.27 -5.12 -40.39
N ASP A 144 -27.10 -5.52 -40.89
CA ASP A 144 -26.97 -6.51 -41.98
C ASP A 144 -25.52 -6.58 -42.47
N THR A 145 -24.76 -7.55 -41.97
CA THR A 145 -23.79 -8.28 -42.78
C THR A 145 -23.29 -9.51 -42.02
N CYS A 146 -23.94 -10.65 -42.29
CA CYS A 146 -23.40 -11.96 -41.99
C CYS A 146 -22.13 -12.18 -42.84
N LYS A 147 -20.94 -11.94 -42.27
CA LYS A 147 -19.66 -12.35 -42.86
C LYS A 147 -18.81 -13.08 -41.82
N LYS A 148 -18.78 -14.40 -41.98
CA LYS A 148 -17.83 -15.43 -41.53
C LYS A 148 -17.18 -15.22 -40.15
N SER A 149 -17.45 -16.15 -39.24
CA SER A 149 -16.92 -16.22 -37.87
C SER A 149 -15.39 -15.99 -37.80
N PRO A 150 -14.90 -15.11 -36.90
CA PRO A 150 -13.49 -14.77 -36.78
C PRO A 150 -12.70 -15.78 -35.91
N LEU A 151 -13.21 -17.01 -35.76
CA LEU A 151 -12.58 -18.07 -34.95
C LEU A 151 -11.18 -18.47 -35.45
N ALA A 152 -10.84 -18.15 -36.71
CA ALA A 152 -9.53 -18.44 -37.30
C ALA A 152 -8.47 -17.36 -37.04
N SER A 153 -8.87 -16.12 -36.71
CA SER A 153 -7.93 -14.98 -36.67
C SER A 153 -7.33 -14.71 -35.29
N VAL A 154 -8.04 -15.04 -34.21
CA VAL A 154 -7.53 -14.95 -32.83
C VAL A 154 -6.57 -16.12 -32.51
N VAL A 155 -6.59 -17.16 -33.33
CA VAL A 155 -5.73 -18.36 -33.21
C VAL A 155 -4.35 -18.14 -33.86
N GLY A 156 -4.05 -16.95 -34.38
CA GLY A 156 -2.85 -16.68 -35.21
C GLY A 156 -1.51 -16.49 -34.47
N TRP A 157 -1.43 -16.60 -33.14
CA TRP A 157 -0.17 -16.32 -32.41
C TRP A 157 0.45 -17.60 -31.80
N SER A 158 1.56 -18.02 -32.42
CA SER A 158 2.64 -18.88 -31.89
C SER A 158 2.25 -20.27 -31.32
N TRP A 159 2.14 -21.24 -32.22
CA TRP A 159 1.84 -22.63 -31.91
C TRP A 159 3.08 -23.53 -32.02
N ALA A 160 3.84 -23.68 -30.94
CA ALA A 160 4.94 -24.65 -30.92
C ALA A 160 5.41 -25.13 -29.52
N THR A 161 4.61 -25.03 -28.46
CA THR A 161 4.96 -25.68 -27.17
C THR A 161 3.74 -26.27 -26.48
N ARG A 162 3.73 -27.59 -26.29
CA ARG A 162 2.77 -28.33 -25.46
C ARG A 162 3.31 -28.35 -24.02
N GLY A 163 2.42 -28.31 -23.02
CA GLY A 163 2.75 -28.77 -21.67
C GLY A 163 2.90 -27.73 -20.56
N LYS A 164 3.29 -28.25 -19.39
CA LYS A 164 3.37 -27.66 -18.04
C LYS A 164 3.56 -26.14 -17.95
N ARG A 165 4.46 -25.52 -18.74
CA ARG A 165 4.75 -24.07 -18.68
C ARG A 165 3.58 -23.19 -19.10
N LYS A 166 2.63 -23.69 -19.91
CA LYS A 166 1.44 -22.93 -20.32
C LYS A 166 0.37 -22.92 -19.23
N VAL A 167 0.09 -24.08 -18.62
CA VAL A 167 -0.84 -24.19 -17.48
C VAL A 167 -0.34 -23.37 -16.29
N VAL A 168 0.97 -23.40 -16.01
CA VAL A 168 1.57 -22.53 -14.98
C VAL A 168 1.30 -21.06 -15.27
N ARG A 169 1.52 -20.60 -16.51
CA ARG A 169 1.21 -19.22 -16.91
C ARG A 169 -0.25 -18.87 -16.72
N VAL A 170 -1.18 -19.74 -17.12
CA VAL A 170 -2.62 -19.51 -16.97
C VAL A 170 -3.04 -19.45 -15.50
N ILE A 171 -2.47 -20.32 -14.66
CA ILE A 171 -2.69 -20.30 -13.21
C ILE A 171 -2.17 -18.99 -12.60
N ASP A 172 -0.99 -18.53 -13.01
CA ASP A 172 -0.40 -17.29 -12.50
C ASP A 172 -1.17 -16.06 -12.98
N GLU A 173 -1.57 -16.01 -14.27
CA GLU A 173 -2.41 -14.94 -14.80
C GLU A 173 -3.81 -14.92 -14.16
N PHE A 174 -4.39 -16.09 -13.83
CA PHE A 174 -5.65 -16.17 -13.09
C PHE A 174 -5.50 -15.66 -11.64
N GLU A 175 -4.40 -16.04 -10.97
CA GLU A 175 -4.09 -15.53 -9.63
C GLU A 175 -3.92 -14.00 -9.63
N ASP A 176 -3.19 -13.46 -10.60
CA ASP A 176 -2.99 -12.02 -10.77
C ASP A 176 -4.28 -11.30 -11.14
N TRP A 177 -5.12 -11.91 -11.97
CA TRP A 177 -6.46 -11.40 -12.25
C TRP A 177 -7.32 -11.32 -10.98
N LEU A 178 -7.29 -12.33 -10.10
CA LEU A 178 -8.02 -12.32 -8.83
C LEU A 178 -7.53 -11.19 -7.92
N LYS A 179 -6.20 -10.98 -7.83
CA LYS A 179 -5.61 -9.88 -7.05
C LYS A 179 -6.03 -8.51 -7.59
N ARG A 180 -5.90 -8.29 -8.90
CA ARG A 180 -6.27 -7.04 -9.59
C ARG A 180 -7.76 -6.73 -9.42
N THR A 181 -8.63 -7.72 -9.66
CA THR A 181 -10.08 -7.55 -9.57
C THR A 181 -10.51 -7.24 -8.15
N LYS A 182 -9.92 -7.90 -7.15
CA LYS A 182 -10.16 -7.62 -5.74
C LYS A 182 -9.83 -6.16 -5.39
N ALA A 183 -8.65 -5.66 -5.79
CA ALA A 183 -8.24 -4.28 -5.51
C ALA A 183 -9.21 -3.26 -6.14
N ILE A 184 -9.58 -3.44 -7.40
CA ILE A 184 -10.53 -2.56 -8.11
C ILE A 184 -11.91 -2.57 -7.45
N LEU A 185 -12.39 -3.73 -6.99
CA LEU A 185 -13.65 -3.83 -6.25
C LEU A 185 -13.57 -3.11 -4.91
N GLU A 186 -12.45 -3.25 -4.19
CA GLU A 186 -12.22 -2.56 -2.93
C GLU A 186 -12.25 -1.04 -3.09
N ASP A 187 -11.59 -0.51 -4.11
CA ASP A 187 -11.61 0.92 -4.43
C ASP A 187 -13.02 1.43 -4.76
N ALA A 188 -13.83 0.60 -5.43
CA ALA A 188 -15.18 0.97 -5.85
C ALA A 188 -16.20 0.93 -4.70
N TRP A 189 -16.12 -0.06 -3.80
CA TRP A 189 -17.18 -0.32 -2.82
C TRP A 189 -16.92 0.24 -1.43
N TRP A 190 -15.66 0.45 -1.00
CA TRP A 190 -15.35 0.94 0.34
C TRP A 190 -15.85 2.37 0.57
N PRO A 191 -15.92 3.25 -0.46
CA PRO A 191 -16.56 4.55 -0.32
C PRO A 191 -18.06 4.49 -0.03
N LEU A 192 -18.74 3.35 -0.26
CA LEU A 192 -20.18 3.25 -0.08
C LEU A 192 -20.57 3.41 1.40
N PRO A 193 -21.62 4.20 1.72
CA PRO A 193 -22.03 4.46 3.10
C PRO A 193 -22.36 3.21 3.92
N VAL A 194 -22.83 2.14 3.26
CA VAL A 194 -23.16 0.87 3.93
C VAL A 194 -21.95 0.22 4.60
N PHE A 195 -20.72 0.50 4.12
CA PHE A 195 -19.48 0.00 4.72
C PHE A 195 -18.88 0.98 5.73
N ASN A 196 -19.57 2.07 6.08
CA ASN A 196 -19.22 2.95 7.20
C ASN A 196 -19.89 2.55 8.53
N VAL A 197 -20.54 1.38 8.57
CA VAL A 197 -21.32 0.89 9.72
C VAL A 197 -20.69 -0.40 10.25
N LEU A 198 -20.31 -0.41 11.54
CA LEU A 198 -19.58 -1.53 12.16
C LEU A 198 -20.34 -2.86 12.12
N SER A 199 -21.66 -2.86 12.31
CA SER A 199 -22.47 -4.08 12.23
C SER A 199 -22.37 -4.72 10.85
N ASN A 200 -22.38 -3.92 9.79
CA ASN A 200 -22.30 -4.40 8.40
C ASN A 200 -20.93 -5.00 8.10
N LEU A 201 -19.87 -4.39 8.63
CA LEU A 201 -18.50 -4.92 8.51
C LEU A 201 -18.30 -6.20 9.32
N ASN A 202 -18.95 -6.32 10.48
CA ASN A 202 -18.95 -7.58 11.24
C ASN A 202 -19.60 -8.70 10.42
N THR A 203 -20.75 -8.43 9.80
CA THR A 203 -21.43 -9.38 8.91
C THR A 203 -20.53 -9.79 7.74
N LEU A 204 -19.88 -8.83 7.07
CA LEU A 204 -18.94 -9.11 5.97
C LEU A 204 -17.71 -9.89 6.43
N GLN A 205 -17.17 -9.60 7.62
CA GLN A 205 -16.01 -10.30 8.17
C GLN A 205 -16.32 -11.74 8.60
N SER A 206 -17.52 -11.97 9.14
CA SER A 206 -17.98 -13.30 9.55
C SER A 206 -18.37 -14.20 8.38
N ASP A 207 -18.65 -13.63 7.21
CA ASP A 207 -19.07 -14.38 6.03
C ASP A 207 -17.96 -15.28 5.48
N THR A 208 -18.30 -16.54 5.20
CA THR A 208 -17.35 -17.55 4.77
C THR A 208 -16.83 -17.27 3.36
N ASP A 209 -17.67 -16.76 2.47
CA ASP A 209 -17.32 -16.49 1.08
C ASP A 209 -16.48 -15.21 0.98
N ALA A 210 -16.82 -14.16 1.73
CA ALA A 210 -16.01 -12.95 1.82
C ALA A 210 -14.60 -13.23 2.36
N ARG A 211 -14.48 -14.11 3.36
CA ARG A 211 -13.17 -14.59 3.85
C ARG A 211 -12.40 -15.36 2.77
N THR A 212 -13.07 -16.25 2.05
CA THR A 212 -12.45 -17.10 1.02
C THR A 212 -12.02 -16.28 -0.21
N ALA A 213 -12.82 -15.30 -0.61
CA ALA A 213 -12.47 -14.34 -1.66
C ALA A 213 -11.26 -13.45 -1.25
N GLY A 214 -11.05 -13.29 0.05
CA GLY A 214 -9.88 -12.62 0.63
C GLY A 214 -10.16 -11.21 1.16
N PHE A 215 -11.42 -10.86 1.43
CA PHE A 215 -11.84 -9.55 1.94
C PHE A 215 -11.70 -9.41 3.46
N ALA A 216 -11.33 -10.47 4.18
CA ALA A 216 -11.25 -10.43 5.65
C ALA A 216 -10.25 -9.39 6.17
N ALA A 217 -9.08 -9.28 5.54
CA ALA A 217 -8.03 -8.35 5.95
C ALA A 217 -8.43 -6.88 5.71
N SER A 218 -8.95 -6.58 4.52
CA SER A 218 -9.41 -5.23 4.16
C SER A 218 -10.64 -4.81 4.97
N THR A 219 -11.57 -5.74 5.25
CA THR A 219 -12.71 -5.50 6.15
C THR A 219 -12.25 -5.21 7.57
N ALA A 220 -11.24 -5.93 8.08
CA ALA A 220 -10.67 -5.68 9.41
C ALA A 220 -10.03 -4.29 9.49
N ILE A 221 -9.25 -3.90 8.46
CA ILE A 221 -8.70 -2.54 8.35
C ILE A 221 -9.82 -1.50 8.33
N ARG A 222 -10.85 -1.71 7.51
CA ARG A 222 -11.98 -0.80 7.40
C ARG A 222 -12.72 -0.64 8.73
N LYS A 223 -12.92 -1.74 9.46
CA LYS A 223 -13.53 -1.74 10.79
C LYS A 223 -12.71 -0.90 11.78
N LEU A 224 -11.38 -0.97 11.73
CA LEU A 224 -10.50 -0.15 12.56
C LEU A 224 -10.57 1.34 12.23
N LEU A 225 -10.78 1.69 10.95
CA LEU A 225 -10.94 3.08 10.51
C LEU A 225 -12.28 3.69 10.99
N ILE A 226 -13.31 2.86 11.15
CA ILE A 226 -14.68 3.29 11.51
C ILE A 226 -14.94 3.24 13.02
N ASP A 227 -14.35 2.27 13.71
CA ASP A 227 -14.53 2.12 15.16
C ASP A 227 -13.85 3.27 15.89
N GLN A 228 -14.47 4.44 15.99
CA GLN A 228 -13.94 5.57 16.74
C GLN A 228 -14.12 5.43 18.26
N THR A 229 -14.62 4.28 18.74
CA THR A 229 -15.04 4.11 20.13
C THR A 229 -14.10 3.21 20.92
N LYS A 230 -13.07 3.83 21.51
CA LYS A 230 -12.15 3.31 22.54
C LYS A 230 -11.15 2.22 22.10
N LEU A 231 -9.89 2.39 22.51
CA LEU A 231 -8.83 1.42 22.29
C LEU A 231 -9.17 0.06 22.92
N PRO A 232 -8.90 -1.08 22.25
CA PRO A 232 -9.04 -2.38 22.86
C PRO A 232 -8.23 -2.46 24.15
N GLN A 233 -8.89 -2.80 25.26
CA GLN A 233 -8.25 -2.89 26.57
C GLN A 233 -7.14 -3.97 26.59
N ALA A 234 -7.26 -4.98 25.72
CA ALA A 234 -6.24 -6.00 25.50
C ALA A 234 -4.89 -5.46 24.98
N LEU A 235 -4.87 -4.27 24.35
CA LEU A 235 -3.64 -3.62 23.91
C LEU A 235 -2.99 -2.77 25.02
N SER A 236 -3.68 -2.56 26.14
CA SER A 236 -3.11 -1.84 27.29
C SER A 236 -2.19 -2.76 28.09
N ALA A 237 -1.01 -2.27 28.46
CA ALA A 237 -0.07 -2.96 29.34
C ALA A 237 0.48 -2.00 30.41
N PRO A 238 0.77 -2.50 31.64
CA PRO A 238 1.43 -1.69 32.64
C PRO A 238 2.89 -1.46 32.25
N TRP A 239 3.43 -0.28 32.58
CA TRP A 239 4.82 0.09 32.28
C TRP A 239 5.83 -0.90 32.89
N THR A 240 5.50 -1.48 34.04
CA THR A 240 6.33 -2.46 34.77
C THR A 240 6.59 -3.75 33.99
N SER A 241 5.89 -4.00 32.90
CA SER A 241 6.11 -5.18 32.05
C SER A 241 7.33 -5.07 31.12
N VAL A 242 7.91 -3.88 30.95
CA VAL A 242 9.11 -3.69 30.13
C VAL A 242 10.35 -3.85 31.00
N ASN A 243 11.17 -4.85 30.69
CA ASN A 243 12.39 -5.18 31.42
C ASN A 243 13.64 -4.73 30.65
N ASN A 244 14.80 -4.69 31.32
CA ASN A 244 16.12 -4.43 30.72
C ASN A 244 16.16 -3.15 29.85
N SER A 245 15.56 -2.07 30.35
CA SER A 245 15.42 -0.82 29.62
C SER A 245 16.73 -0.02 29.52
N LYS A 246 17.09 0.40 28.30
CA LYS A 246 18.19 1.33 28.00
C LYS A 246 17.63 2.55 27.26
N THR A 247 17.89 3.73 27.80
CA THR A 247 17.48 5.00 27.19
C THR A 247 18.34 5.31 25.95
N ILE A 248 17.70 5.58 24.82
CA ILE A 248 18.35 6.07 23.59
C ILE A 248 18.32 7.60 23.55
N SER A 249 17.15 8.18 23.84
CA SER A 249 16.89 9.63 23.88
C SER A 249 15.86 9.96 24.95
N SER A 250 15.60 11.25 25.20
CA SER A 250 14.64 11.72 26.21
C SER A 250 13.24 11.08 26.09
N ASP A 251 12.86 10.68 24.87
CA ASP A 251 11.55 10.17 24.48
C ASP A 251 11.57 8.69 24.04
N LYS A 252 12.75 8.05 23.93
CA LYS A 252 12.88 6.68 23.39
C LYS A 252 13.72 5.79 24.29
N ILE A 253 13.16 4.62 24.58
CA ILE A 253 13.77 3.59 25.42
C ILE A 253 13.73 2.26 24.66
N VAL A 254 14.80 1.47 24.71
CA VAL A 254 14.80 0.08 24.23
C VAL A 254 14.73 -0.86 25.41
N GLY A 255 13.92 -1.90 25.34
CA GLY A 255 13.80 -2.91 26.40
C GLY A 255 13.36 -4.25 25.86
N VAL A 256 12.94 -5.12 26.78
CA VAL A 256 12.40 -6.45 26.47
C VAL A 256 10.99 -6.55 27.04
N PHE A 257 10.04 -6.96 26.20
CA PHE A 257 8.64 -7.15 26.57
C PHE A 257 8.14 -8.47 25.99
N GLU A 258 7.56 -9.35 26.83
CA GLU A 258 7.08 -10.69 26.44
C GLU A 258 8.12 -11.51 25.64
N GLY A 259 9.40 -11.39 25.99
CA GLY A 259 10.50 -12.05 25.28
C GLY A 259 10.95 -11.37 23.98
N SER A 260 10.24 -10.35 23.48
CA SER A 260 10.66 -9.62 22.26
C SER A 260 11.44 -8.36 22.60
N ALA A 261 12.43 -8.02 21.78
CA ALA A 261 13.09 -6.71 21.85
C ALA A 261 12.13 -5.61 21.37
N VAL A 262 11.93 -4.57 22.19
CA VAL A 262 10.96 -3.51 21.93
C VAL A 262 11.56 -2.11 22.01
N LEU A 263 10.99 -1.19 21.22
CA LEU A 263 11.17 0.25 21.37
C LEU A 263 9.96 0.81 22.08
N VAL A 264 10.20 1.61 23.10
CA VAL A 264 9.19 2.36 23.83
C VAL A 264 9.34 3.83 23.52
N GLU A 265 8.30 4.41 22.94
CA GLU A 265 8.23 5.84 22.63
C GLU A 265 7.29 6.53 23.61
N THR A 266 7.79 7.52 24.35
CA THR A 266 7.06 8.22 25.40
C THR A 266 6.63 9.61 24.93
N LEU A 267 5.33 9.83 24.87
CA LEU A 267 4.71 11.14 24.70
C LEU A 267 4.31 11.68 26.08
N THR A 268 4.93 12.78 26.49
CA THR A 268 4.51 13.54 27.67
C THR A 268 3.58 14.68 27.26
N PHE A 269 2.50 14.88 28.01
CA PHE A 269 1.53 15.94 27.77
C PHE A 269 1.12 16.66 29.08
N PRO A 270 0.79 17.97 29.01
CA PRO A 270 0.13 18.64 30.12
C PRO A 270 -1.27 18.06 30.29
N VAL A 271 -1.72 17.92 31.53
CA VAL A 271 -3.07 17.46 31.85
C VAL A 271 -4.01 18.67 31.85
N ASP A 272 -5.24 18.50 31.38
CA ASP A 272 -6.26 19.55 31.42
C ASP A 272 -6.65 19.86 32.88
N ASP A 273 -7.36 20.98 33.12
CA ASP A 273 -7.76 21.42 34.47
C ASP A 273 -8.56 20.34 35.25
N ASP A 274 -9.24 19.45 34.51
CA ASP A 274 -10.01 18.32 35.04
C ASP A 274 -9.16 17.08 35.40
N GLY A 275 -7.84 17.12 35.17
CA GLY A 275 -6.97 15.97 35.44
C GLY A 275 -7.04 14.86 34.37
N GLU A 276 -7.70 15.12 33.23
CA GLU A 276 -7.95 14.14 32.18
C GLU A 276 -7.16 14.38 30.89
N LEU A 277 -7.17 13.35 30.04
CA LEU A 277 -6.60 13.38 28.70
C LEU A 277 -7.58 14.06 27.73
N SER A 278 -7.15 15.14 27.06
CA SER A 278 -7.96 15.77 25.99
C SER A 278 -8.50 14.75 24.98
N ASP A 279 -9.81 14.78 24.73
CA ASP A 279 -10.50 13.87 23.80
C ASP A 279 -9.81 13.79 22.43
N ILE A 280 -9.29 14.92 21.95
CA ILE A 280 -8.58 15.02 20.67
C ILE A 280 -7.29 14.20 20.70
N LEU A 281 -6.53 14.25 21.79
CA LEU A 281 -5.32 13.45 21.92
C LEU A 281 -5.66 11.97 22.09
N GLU A 282 -6.70 11.64 22.86
CA GLU A 282 -7.14 10.26 23.02
C GLU A 282 -7.56 9.65 21.69
N GLU A 283 -8.35 10.36 20.88
CA GLU A 283 -8.77 9.93 19.55
C GLU A 283 -7.56 9.70 18.62
N ARG A 284 -6.63 10.66 18.58
CA ARG A 284 -5.45 10.58 17.70
C ARG A 284 -4.49 9.48 18.13
N PHE A 285 -4.24 9.34 19.43
CA PHE A 285 -3.43 8.25 19.96
C PHE A 285 -4.07 6.88 19.65
N SER A 286 -5.40 6.79 19.81
CA SER A 286 -6.16 5.58 19.48
C SER A 286 -6.02 5.18 18.02
N LYS A 287 -6.09 6.14 17.09
CA LYS A 287 -5.86 5.90 15.67
C LYS A 287 -4.45 5.36 15.40
N ILE A 288 -3.41 5.98 15.99
CA ILE A 288 -2.01 5.58 15.80
C ILE A 288 -1.77 4.16 16.32
N VAL A 289 -2.22 3.84 17.54
CA VAL A 289 -2.04 2.50 18.14
C VAL A 289 -2.71 1.44 17.28
N ARG A 290 -3.97 1.66 16.87
CA ARG A 290 -4.71 0.70 16.04
C ARG A 290 -4.02 0.47 14.71
N LEU A 291 -3.63 1.55 14.04
CA LEU A 291 -2.94 1.47 12.77
C LEU A 291 -1.64 0.68 12.94
N LEU A 292 -0.74 1.11 13.83
CA LEU A 292 0.55 0.43 14.06
C LEU A 292 0.40 -1.02 14.53
N SER A 293 -0.68 -1.37 15.24
CA SER A 293 -0.95 -2.75 15.67
C SER A 293 -1.38 -3.66 14.52
N SER A 294 -2.07 -3.07 13.53
CA SER A 294 -2.60 -3.75 12.35
C SER A 294 -1.57 -3.92 11.22
N GLN A 295 -0.50 -3.13 11.21
CA GLN A 295 0.54 -3.23 10.18
C GLN A 295 1.48 -4.40 10.46
N SER A 296 1.41 -5.42 9.59
CA SER A 296 2.37 -6.52 9.53
C SER A 296 3.20 -6.49 8.24
N ASP A 297 2.91 -5.57 7.33
CA ASP A 297 3.55 -5.47 6.04
C ASP A 297 4.97 -4.88 6.21
N PRO A 298 6.03 -5.61 5.81
CA PRO A 298 7.40 -5.13 5.91
C PRO A 298 7.66 -3.89 5.03
N ASP A 299 6.89 -3.63 3.98
CA ASP A 299 7.14 -2.52 3.06
C ASP A 299 6.72 -1.17 3.65
N PHE A 300 5.79 -1.17 4.61
CA PHE A 300 5.48 0.04 5.39
C PHE A 300 6.66 0.51 6.23
N ARG A 301 7.58 -0.38 6.60
CA ARG A 301 8.76 -0.09 7.46
C ARG A 301 8.45 0.57 8.79
N VAL A 302 7.20 0.62 9.23
CA VAL A 302 6.85 1.15 10.55
C VAL A 302 7.04 0.08 11.62
N LEU A 303 7.35 0.49 12.86
CA LEU A 303 7.43 -0.46 13.96
C LEU A 303 6.04 -0.93 14.37
N ARG A 304 5.79 -2.24 14.31
CA ARG A 304 4.52 -2.84 14.74
C ARG A 304 4.28 -2.58 16.24
N CYS A 305 3.18 -1.91 16.56
CA CYS A 305 2.79 -1.66 17.95
C CYS A 305 2.25 -2.94 18.57
N LEU A 306 2.87 -3.39 19.67
CA LEU A 306 2.42 -4.54 20.44
C LEU A 306 1.41 -4.11 21.51
N ARG A 307 1.76 -3.07 22.27
CA ARG A 307 0.97 -2.57 23.40
C ARG A 307 1.11 -1.06 23.55
N TYR A 308 0.23 -0.46 24.35
CA TYR A 308 0.36 0.91 24.81
C TYR A 308 0.28 0.99 26.33
N CYS A 309 0.82 2.05 26.91
CA CYS A 309 0.70 2.36 28.33
C CYS A 309 0.22 3.81 28.51
N LYS A 310 -0.78 4.00 29.37
CA LYS A 310 -1.29 5.32 29.77
C LYS A 310 -0.97 5.51 31.25
N GLN A 311 -0.23 6.57 31.58
CA GLN A 311 0.11 6.94 32.95
C GLN A 311 -0.17 8.43 33.14
N ILE A 312 -1.17 8.76 33.95
CA ILE A 312 -1.51 10.16 34.27
C ILE A 312 -1.01 10.45 35.69
N SER A 313 -0.34 11.59 35.87
CA SER A 313 0.11 12.12 37.16
C SER A 313 -0.44 13.52 37.35
N ALA A 314 -0.39 14.05 38.58
CA ALA A 314 -1.04 15.32 38.95
C ALA A 314 -0.72 16.52 38.03
N ASN A 315 0.49 16.58 37.46
CA ASN A 315 0.96 17.73 36.66
C ASN A 315 1.23 17.38 35.19
N SER A 316 1.27 16.10 34.83
CA SER A 316 1.59 15.66 33.46
C SER A 316 1.12 14.23 33.24
N GLY A 317 0.68 13.93 32.02
CA GLY A 317 0.42 12.58 31.58
C GLY A 317 1.48 12.06 30.63
N GLN A 318 1.61 10.74 30.56
CA GLN A 318 2.52 10.03 29.67
C GLN A 318 1.75 8.93 28.94
N LEU A 319 1.76 9.00 27.60
CA LEU A 319 1.33 7.93 26.72
C LEU A 319 2.58 7.26 26.15
N ARG A 320 2.66 5.94 26.24
CA ARG A 320 3.78 5.16 25.71
C ARG A 320 3.31 4.16 24.67
N LEU A 321 4.02 4.10 23.54
CA LEU A 321 3.87 3.05 22.54
C LEU A 321 4.96 2.01 22.73
N ILE A 322 4.60 0.73 22.81
CA ILE A 322 5.53 -0.39 22.92
C ILE A 322 5.52 -1.14 21.59
N SER A 323 6.57 -0.95 20.80
CA SER A 323 6.64 -1.45 19.43
C SER A 323 7.75 -2.47 19.25
N CYS A 324 7.50 -3.50 18.43
CA CYS A 324 8.44 -4.59 18.20
C CYS A 324 9.63 -4.15 17.34
N LEU A 325 10.86 -4.31 17.86
CA LEU A 325 12.08 -4.16 17.10
C LEU A 325 12.46 -5.48 16.42
N SER A 326 12.44 -6.57 17.17
CA SER A 326 12.76 -7.92 16.69
C SER A 326 11.91 -8.94 17.43
N GLY A 327 11.45 -9.98 16.72
CA GLY A 327 10.72 -11.11 17.29
C GLY A 327 11.59 -12.08 18.10
N SER A 328 12.86 -11.75 18.31
CA SER A 328 13.82 -12.52 19.13
C SER A 328 14.13 -11.78 20.43
N ASN A 329 14.53 -12.55 21.45
CA ASN A 329 15.02 -12.02 22.73
C ASN A 329 16.35 -11.27 22.58
N ALA A 330 17.09 -11.51 21.50
CA ALA A 330 18.31 -10.78 21.20
C ALA A 330 17.94 -9.35 20.79
N THR A 331 18.38 -8.37 21.58
CA THR A 331 18.20 -6.95 21.24
C THR A 331 19.11 -6.63 20.05
N PRO A 332 18.56 -6.28 18.87
CA PRO A 332 19.38 -5.93 17.73
C PRO A 332 20.14 -4.65 18.06
N THR A 333 21.34 -4.50 17.49
CA THR A 333 22.06 -3.23 17.58
C THR A 333 21.27 -2.18 16.80
N THR A 334 20.80 -1.14 17.48
CA THR A 334 19.99 -0.09 16.86
C THR A 334 20.77 1.21 16.75
N ARG A 335 20.65 1.89 15.61
CA ARG A 335 21.19 3.25 15.40
C ARG A 335 20.19 4.10 14.64
N THR A 336 20.09 5.37 15.00
CA THR A 336 19.35 6.34 14.18
C THR A 336 20.20 6.75 12.98
N LEU A 337 19.57 7.20 11.90
CA LEU A 337 20.27 7.73 10.73
C LEU A 337 21.19 8.91 11.12
N VAL A 338 20.74 9.78 12.02
CA VAL A 338 21.59 10.85 12.59
C VAL A 338 22.86 10.30 13.25
N GLY A 339 22.75 9.20 14.00
CA GLY A 339 23.91 8.55 14.63
C GLY A 339 24.87 7.91 13.61
N LEU A 340 24.37 7.47 12.46
CA LEU A 340 25.18 6.86 11.41
C LEU A 340 26.04 7.87 10.65
N TYR A 341 25.59 9.12 10.47
CA TYR A 341 26.38 10.14 9.79
C TYR A 341 27.73 10.41 10.47
N HIS A 342 27.78 10.36 11.80
CA HIS A 342 29.00 10.52 12.59
C HIS A 342 29.72 9.20 12.88
N GLY A 343 28.97 8.11 13.03
CA GLY A 343 29.51 6.82 13.47
C GLY A 343 30.31 6.07 12.39
N ILE A 344 30.14 6.41 11.11
CA ILE A 344 30.73 5.68 9.99
C ILE A 344 31.91 6.44 9.39
N LYS A 345 33.08 5.79 9.38
CA LYS A 345 34.31 6.31 8.79
C LYS A 345 34.15 6.55 7.29
N PRO A 346 34.84 7.55 6.69
CA PRO A 346 34.70 7.91 5.28
C PRO A 346 34.86 6.74 4.29
N ASP A 347 35.80 5.84 4.54
CA ASP A 347 36.07 4.63 3.75
C ASP A 347 34.96 3.57 3.85
N GLN A 348 34.22 3.56 4.96
CA GLN A 348 33.11 2.64 5.24
C GLN A 348 31.74 3.20 4.90
N ARG A 349 31.66 4.44 4.39
CA ARG A 349 30.39 5.05 3.95
C ARG A 349 29.69 4.16 2.91
N PRO A 350 28.35 4.17 2.87
CA PRO A 350 27.61 3.36 1.92
C PRO A 350 27.92 3.79 0.48
N SER A 351 27.92 2.80 -0.41
CA SER A 351 27.99 3.00 -1.86
C SER A 351 26.78 3.80 -2.35
N LEU A 352 26.88 4.35 -3.55
CA LEU A 352 25.78 5.11 -4.15
C LEU A 352 24.52 4.25 -4.31
N GLY A 353 24.65 3.02 -4.81
CA GLY A 353 23.51 2.10 -4.95
C GLY A 353 22.83 1.77 -3.61
N LEU A 354 23.62 1.60 -2.54
CA LEU A 354 23.06 1.38 -1.20
C LEU A 354 22.30 2.61 -0.70
N ARG A 355 22.78 3.83 -0.97
CA ARG A 355 22.06 5.08 -0.66
C ARG A 355 20.76 5.19 -1.46
N PHE A 356 20.77 4.86 -2.76
CA PHE A 356 19.56 4.84 -3.58
C PHE A 356 18.53 3.85 -3.05
N ASN A 357 18.96 2.65 -2.65
CA ASN A 357 18.08 1.68 -2.01
C ASN A 357 17.48 2.21 -0.69
N MET A 358 18.29 2.82 0.19
CA MET A 358 17.79 3.43 1.44
C MET A 358 16.73 4.51 1.14
N CYS A 359 17.02 5.39 0.20
CA CYS A 359 16.12 6.46 -0.24
C CYS A 359 14.81 5.95 -0.82
N HIS A 360 14.88 4.96 -1.72
CA HIS A 360 13.71 4.34 -2.32
C HIS A 360 12.83 3.67 -1.25
N GLN A 361 13.42 2.93 -0.32
CA GLN A 361 12.68 2.28 0.77
C GLN A 361 11.94 3.28 1.67
N LEU A 362 12.55 4.43 1.96
CA LEU A 362 11.89 5.49 2.73
C LEU A 362 10.78 6.19 1.94
N ALA A 363 10.99 6.40 0.63
CA ALA A 363 9.97 7.00 -0.24
C ALA A 363 8.77 6.06 -0.46
N GLU A 364 9.02 4.77 -0.65
CA GLU A 364 8.00 3.73 -0.77
C GLU A 364 7.20 3.59 0.53
N SER A 365 7.87 3.54 1.67
CA SER A 365 7.21 3.55 2.99
C SER A 365 6.31 4.78 3.15
N LEU A 366 6.80 5.98 2.83
CA LEU A 366 5.98 7.19 2.93
C LEU A 366 4.79 7.17 1.96
N PHE A 367 4.98 6.68 0.74
CA PHE A 367 3.91 6.50 -0.22
C PHE A 367 2.82 5.59 0.35
N LEU A 368 3.17 4.41 0.87
CA LEU A 368 2.20 3.47 1.46
C LEU A 368 1.44 4.08 2.65
N LEU A 369 2.13 4.85 3.50
CA LEU A 369 1.50 5.60 4.59
C LEU A 369 0.45 6.60 4.06
N HIS A 370 0.79 7.34 3.01
CA HIS A 370 -0.11 8.32 2.40
C HIS A 370 -1.29 7.67 1.66
N SER A 371 -1.12 6.46 1.10
CA SER A 371 -2.20 5.71 0.44
C SER A 371 -3.32 5.30 1.41
N VAL A 372 -3.02 5.20 2.71
CA VAL A 372 -4.00 4.92 3.78
C VAL A 372 -4.40 6.18 4.54
N ASP A 373 -4.22 7.36 3.94
CA ASP A 373 -4.48 8.69 4.50
C ASP A 373 -3.74 8.97 5.82
N TRP A 374 -2.62 8.30 6.04
CA TRP A 374 -1.82 8.49 7.24
C TRP A 374 -0.67 9.48 7.00
N VAL A 375 -0.51 10.38 7.94
CA VAL A 375 0.53 11.42 7.95
C VAL A 375 1.38 11.25 9.19
N HIS A 376 2.70 11.14 9.00
CA HIS A 376 3.66 10.82 10.06
C HIS A 376 3.91 12.01 11.00
N ARG A 377 3.92 13.25 10.49
CA ARG A 377 4.02 14.51 11.27
C ARG A 377 5.36 14.83 11.92
N ALA A 378 6.25 13.86 12.01
CA ALA A 378 7.54 13.96 12.67
C ALA A 378 8.64 13.21 11.91
N LEU A 379 8.50 13.06 10.59
CA LEU A 379 9.52 12.40 9.79
C LEU A 379 10.82 13.23 9.82
N ARG A 380 11.91 12.64 10.33
CA ARG A 380 13.26 13.22 10.46
C ARG A 380 14.30 12.11 10.60
N SER A 381 15.58 12.42 10.41
CA SER A 381 16.64 11.39 10.48
C SER A 381 16.83 10.77 11.88
N GLU A 382 16.37 11.42 12.95
CA GLU A 382 16.33 10.81 14.30
C GLU A 382 15.25 9.72 14.44
N ASN A 383 14.27 9.75 13.54
CA ASN A 383 13.09 8.89 13.49
C ASN A 383 13.22 7.80 12.42
N VAL A 384 14.39 7.72 11.77
CA VAL A 384 14.78 6.60 10.91
C VAL A 384 15.77 5.74 11.67
N LEU A 385 15.37 4.50 11.97
CA LEU A 385 16.15 3.51 12.69
C LEU A 385 16.73 2.48 11.73
N PHE A 386 17.96 2.06 12.01
CA PHE A 386 18.63 0.93 11.40
C PHE A 386 18.78 -0.16 12.44
N LEU A 387 18.23 -1.34 12.13
CA LEU A 387 18.37 -2.56 12.92
C LEU A 387 19.48 -3.40 12.29
N PHE A 388 20.60 -3.53 13.00
CA PHE A 388 21.72 -4.34 12.54
C PHE A 388 21.63 -5.75 13.13
N PRO A 389 21.97 -6.79 12.34
CA PRO A 389 22.05 -8.16 12.85
C PRO A 389 23.23 -8.34 13.82
N ASP A 390 24.30 -7.56 13.64
CA ASP A 390 25.56 -7.64 14.39
C ASP A 390 25.99 -6.23 14.85
N GLU A 391 26.86 -6.12 15.86
CA GLU A 391 27.40 -4.85 16.36
C GLU A 391 28.34 -4.12 15.37
N SER A 392 28.67 -4.73 14.23
CA SER A 392 29.61 -4.15 13.27
C SER A 392 28.99 -2.97 12.51
N LEU A 393 29.65 -1.81 12.53
CA LEU A 393 29.26 -0.61 11.78
C LEU A 393 30.12 -0.44 10.51
N ASN A 394 30.01 -1.40 9.59
CA ASN A 394 30.68 -1.35 8.29
C ASN A 394 29.68 -1.37 7.13
N ARG A 395 30.18 -1.17 5.91
CA ARG A 395 29.33 -1.15 4.70
C ARG A 395 28.51 -2.43 4.51
N ALA A 396 29.10 -3.60 4.78
CA ALA A 396 28.41 -4.88 4.63
C ALA A 396 27.27 -5.06 5.64
N ALA A 397 27.46 -4.57 6.86
CA ALA A 397 26.42 -4.58 7.89
C ALA A 397 25.28 -3.61 7.56
N LEU A 398 25.59 -2.41 7.05
CA LEU A 398 24.58 -1.46 6.56
C LEU A 398 23.73 -2.05 5.44
N GLN A 399 24.33 -2.84 4.54
CA GLN A 399 23.60 -3.49 3.46
C GLN A 399 22.60 -4.54 3.96
N ARG A 400 22.89 -5.18 5.09
CA ARG A 400 21.99 -6.15 5.75
C ARG A 400 21.05 -5.51 6.77
N ALA A 401 21.26 -4.24 7.11
CA ALA A 401 20.48 -3.57 8.14
C ALA A 401 19.06 -3.29 7.64
N GLU A 402 18.10 -3.48 8.54
CA GLU A 402 16.70 -3.19 8.25
C GLU A 402 16.39 -1.74 8.63
N ILE A 403 15.74 -1.01 7.73
CA ILE A 403 15.29 0.36 7.98
C ILE A 403 13.89 0.32 8.58
N ARG A 404 13.70 1.00 9.70
CA ARG A 404 12.39 1.18 10.34
C ARG A 404 12.13 2.66 10.62
N ILE A 405 10.90 3.09 10.41
CA ILE A 405 10.43 4.42 10.75
C ILE A 405 9.73 4.36 12.13
N CYS A 406 10.14 5.26 13.02
CA CYS A 406 9.57 5.46 14.36
C CYS A 406 9.28 6.94 14.60
N GLY A 407 8.98 7.31 15.84
CA GLY A 407 8.76 8.70 16.21
C GLY A 407 7.41 9.18 15.74
N PHE A 408 6.41 8.29 15.74
CA PHE A 408 5.01 8.66 15.62
C PHE A 408 4.64 9.45 16.87
N GLU A 409 5.07 10.72 16.90
CA GLU A 409 4.62 11.70 17.88
C GLU A 409 3.10 11.65 17.79
N ALA A 410 2.47 11.01 18.76
CA ALA A 410 1.03 11.06 18.93
C ALA A 410 0.70 12.51 19.27
N SER A 411 0.52 13.29 18.20
CA SER A 411 -0.13 14.59 18.14
C SER A 411 -0.18 15.31 19.48
N ARG A 412 0.91 16.00 19.84
CA ARG A 412 0.98 16.85 21.03
C ARG A 412 -0.38 17.55 21.29
N PRO A 413 -0.97 17.43 22.48
CA PRO A 413 -2.14 18.19 22.85
C PRO A 413 -1.70 19.60 23.20
N SER A 414 -2.32 20.56 22.54
CA SER A 414 -2.86 21.76 23.19
C SER A 414 -3.73 22.43 22.14
N VAL A 415 -5.03 22.15 22.24
CA VAL A 415 -6.13 22.95 21.67
C VAL A 415 -5.98 23.34 20.19
N ASP A 416 -6.48 22.46 19.32
CA ASP A 416 -7.02 22.71 17.97
C ASP A 416 -6.32 23.67 16.98
N SER A 417 -5.04 23.93 17.17
CA SER A 417 -4.18 24.61 16.20
C SER A 417 -2.80 24.00 16.41
N SER A 418 -1.95 23.79 15.42
CA SER A 418 -1.10 24.86 14.94
C SER A 418 -0.46 25.78 16.02
N LEU A 419 -0.52 25.50 17.33
CA LEU A 419 0.00 26.34 18.43
C LEU A 419 0.40 25.54 19.69
N GLY A 420 0.92 24.30 19.57
CA GLY A 420 1.71 23.73 20.68
C GLY A 420 2.97 24.57 20.92
N PRO A 421 3.62 24.53 22.11
CA PRO A 421 4.84 25.29 22.36
C PRO A 421 5.87 24.91 21.30
N TYR A 422 6.10 25.86 20.39
CA TYR A 422 7.00 25.70 19.26
C TYR A 422 8.40 25.48 19.83
N ASP A 423 8.98 24.31 19.55
CA ASP A 423 10.40 24.10 19.81
C ASP A 423 11.17 24.75 18.66
N ASN A 424 11.79 25.91 18.93
CA ASN A 424 12.69 26.59 17.98
C ASN A 424 14.01 25.83 17.78
N GLN A 425 14.03 24.52 18.00
CA GLN A 425 15.21 23.68 17.83
C GLN A 425 15.49 23.54 16.33
N LEU A 426 16.57 24.17 15.88
CA LEU A 426 17.00 24.13 14.48
C LEU A 426 17.11 22.69 13.96
N ALA A 427 17.70 21.79 14.75
CA ALA A 427 17.83 20.37 14.43
C ALA A 427 16.51 19.69 14.03
N ARG A 428 15.36 20.19 14.52
CA ARG A 428 14.01 19.71 14.14
C ARG A 428 13.38 20.57 13.05
N ASN A 429 13.57 21.88 13.10
CA ASN A 429 12.97 22.83 12.16
C ASN A 429 13.48 22.66 10.73
N VAL A 430 14.70 22.19 10.53
CA VAL A 430 15.25 21.95 9.18
C VAL A 430 14.40 20.96 8.37
N TYR A 431 13.74 20.00 9.02
CA TYR A 431 12.82 19.06 8.37
C TYR A 431 11.39 19.62 8.21
N ARG A 432 11.06 20.73 8.87
CA ARG A 432 9.72 21.33 8.78
C ARG A 432 9.61 22.17 7.51
N HIS A 433 8.48 22.05 6.83
CA HIS A 433 8.16 22.92 5.71
C HIS A 433 8.16 24.40 6.14
N PRO A 434 8.63 25.36 5.32
CA PRO A 434 8.76 26.77 5.69
C PRO A 434 7.52 27.41 6.29
N LYS A 435 6.34 27.11 5.74
CA LYS A 435 5.05 27.61 6.24
C LYS A 435 4.68 27.15 7.66
N ARG A 436 5.41 26.16 8.18
CA ARG A 436 5.19 25.52 9.48
C ARG A 436 6.30 25.85 10.49
N TRP A 437 7.25 26.71 10.13
CA TRP A 437 8.19 27.30 11.08
C TRP A 437 7.49 28.38 11.91
N GLY A 438 7.95 28.59 13.12
CA GLY A 438 7.31 29.51 14.06
C GLY A 438 6.01 28.94 14.61
N THR A 439 5.04 29.81 14.90
CA THR A 439 3.66 29.41 15.17
C THR A 439 3.03 28.87 13.89
N PRO A 440 2.67 27.57 13.84
CA PRO A 440 2.12 27.00 12.62
C PRO A 440 0.89 27.79 12.11
N ARG A 441 0.83 28.03 10.80
CA ARG A 441 -0.26 28.81 10.16
C ARG A 441 -1.28 27.94 9.43
N GLU A 442 -0.91 26.71 9.13
CA GLU A 442 -1.69 25.74 8.36
C GLU A 442 -1.77 24.42 9.11
N THR A 443 -2.80 23.60 8.92
CA THR A 443 -2.91 22.24 9.48
C THR A 443 -1.89 21.30 8.84
N PHE A 444 -1.52 20.20 9.51
CA PHE A 444 -0.47 19.32 8.98
C PHE A 444 -1.05 18.39 7.91
N THR A 445 -0.54 18.48 6.68
CA THR A 445 -0.94 17.65 5.53
C THR A 445 0.22 16.76 5.04
N GLN A 446 -0.08 15.84 4.11
CA GLN A 446 0.90 14.94 3.47
C GLN A 446 2.10 15.70 2.85
N VAL A 447 1.85 16.90 2.32
CA VAL A 447 2.85 17.83 1.75
C VAL A 447 4.02 18.05 2.70
N HIS A 448 3.76 18.18 4.00
CA HIS A 448 4.80 18.43 4.98
C HIS A 448 5.69 17.21 5.22
N ASP A 449 5.15 15.99 5.18
CA ASP A 449 5.97 14.79 5.25
C ASP A 449 6.82 14.62 3.99
N VAL A 450 6.29 14.97 2.81
CA VAL A 450 7.05 14.95 1.55
C VAL A 450 8.25 15.90 1.63
N TYR A 451 8.05 17.11 2.17
CA TYR A 451 9.15 18.04 2.40
C TYR A 451 10.19 17.44 3.37
N SER A 452 9.76 16.90 4.52
CA SER A 452 10.64 16.24 5.48
C SER A 452 11.46 15.14 4.83
N LEU A 453 10.82 14.30 3.99
CA LEU A 453 11.49 13.25 3.25
C LEU A 453 12.52 13.83 2.29
N GLY A 454 12.22 14.91 1.56
CA GLY A 454 13.17 15.59 0.68
C GLY A 454 14.46 15.98 1.39
N VAL A 455 14.36 16.48 2.63
CA VAL A 455 15.53 16.76 3.47
C VAL A 455 16.31 15.48 3.80
N ILE A 456 15.64 14.41 4.21
CA ILE A 456 16.29 13.12 4.53
C ILE A 456 16.98 12.52 3.29
N LEU A 457 16.35 12.58 2.12
CA LEU A 457 16.92 12.11 0.86
C LEU A 457 18.20 12.89 0.50
N LEU A 458 18.20 14.21 0.71
CA LEU A 458 19.38 15.06 0.54
C LEU A 458 20.51 14.64 1.50
N GLU A 459 20.18 14.41 2.77
CA GLU A 459 21.13 13.95 3.78
C GLU A 459 21.74 12.58 3.41
N ILE A 460 20.93 11.61 2.99
CA ILE A 460 21.42 10.28 2.57
C ILE A 460 22.28 10.40 1.31
N GLY A 461 21.85 11.18 0.31
CA GLY A 461 22.60 11.36 -0.94
C GLY A 461 24.00 11.93 -0.72
N LEU A 462 24.10 13.02 0.07
CA LEU A 462 25.37 13.65 0.40
C LEU A 462 26.14 12.94 1.53
N TRP A 463 25.45 12.12 2.32
CA TRP A 463 25.94 11.50 3.55
C TRP A 463 26.45 12.52 4.57
N GLU A 464 25.64 13.53 4.83
CA GLU A 464 25.91 14.68 5.69
C GLU A 464 24.59 15.14 6.32
N ARG A 465 24.60 15.68 7.54
CA ARG A 465 23.36 16.16 8.19
C ARG A 465 22.93 17.49 7.60
N ALA A 466 21.63 17.71 7.50
CA ALA A 466 21.05 18.93 7.00
C ALA A 466 21.41 20.13 7.90
N GLU A 467 21.53 19.92 9.22
CA GLU A 467 22.03 20.91 10.17
C GLU A 467 23.48 21.35 9.84
N ASP A 468 24.35 20.39 9.50
CA ASP A 468 25.74 20.68 9.14
C ASP A 468 25.81 21.41 7.78
N MET A 469 24.95 21.03 6.83
CA MET A 469 24.84 21.69 5.54
C MET A 469 24.48 23.18 5.66
N ILE A 470 23.63 23.55 6.64
CA ILE A 470 23.21 24.94 6.85
C ILE A 470 24.09 25.70 7.85
N SER A 471 25.15 25.07 8.37
CA SER A 471 26.05 25.69 9.35
C SER A 471 26.72 26.97 8.82
N GLY A 472 26.91 27.08 7.50
CA GLY A 472 27.41 28.28 6.83
C GLY A 472 26.48 29.50 6.89
N LEU A 473 25.20 29.32 7.23
CA LEU A 473 24.28 30.42 7.51
C LEU A 473 24.46 30.90 8.95
N LYS A 474 24.67 32.22 9.10
CA LYS A 474 24.66 32.85 10.43
C LYS A 474 23.30 32.62 11.11
N PRO A 475 23.25 32.48 12.44
CA PRO A 475 21.99 32.25 13.16
C PRO A 475 20.89 33.26 12.80
N GLU A 476 21.22 34.54 12.62
CA GLU A 476 20.24 35.58 12.24
C GLU A 476 19.67 35.41 10.82
N GLN A 477 20.35 34.64 9.97
CA GLN A 477 19.96 34.40 8.57
C GLN A 477 19.16 33.10 8.40
N ARG A 478 18.99 32.30 9.46
CA ARG A 478 18.25 31.03 9.44
C ARG A 478 16.74 31.25 9.46
N LEU A 479 16.27 31.97 8.45
CA LEU A 479 14.85 32.13 8.14
C LEU A 479 14.35 30.90 7.35
N PRO A 480 13.07 30.53 7.48
CA PRO A 480 12.52 29.31 6.87
C PRO A 480 12.80 29.23 5.36
N GLU A 481 12.50 30.30 4.63
CA GLU A 481 12.66 30.37 3.17
C GLU A 481 14.12 30.32 2.77
N LYS A 482 15.00 31.00 3.53
CA LYS A 482 16.45 31.00 3.27
C LYS A 482 17.05 29.62 3.50
N VAL A 483 16.60 28.91 4.52
CA VAL A 483 17.06 27.54 4.80
C VAL A 483 16.65 26.61 3.66
N THR A 484 15.40 26.67 3.20
CA THR A 484 14.96 25.87 2.04
C THR A 484 15.73 26.22 0.77
N GLN A 485 15.96 27.51 0.49
CA GLN A 485 16.79 27.93 -0.65
C GLN A 485 18.22 27.36 -0.55
N TYR A 486 18.79 27.33 0.65
CA TYR A 486 20.13 26.78 0.87
C TYR A 486 20.17 25.25 0.67
N LEU A 487 19.15 24.53 1.13
CA LEU A 487 19.00 23.09 0.86
C LEU A 487 18.82 22.81 -0.64
N LEU A 488 18.01 23.61 -1.34
CA LEU A 488 17.85 23.52 -2.79
C LEU A 488 19.15 23.79 -3.54
N ARG A 489 19.97 24.73 -3.07
CA ARG A 489 21.30 24.97 -3.63
C ARG A 489 22.20 23.74 -3.51
N HIS A 490 22.22 23.10 -2.35
CA HIS A 490 22.96 21.83 -2.17
C HIS A 490 22.42 20.72 -3.07
N ALA A 491 21.11 20.65 -3.28
CA ALA A 491 20.49 19.69 -4.20
C ALA A 491 20.92 19.95 -5.66
N ASN A 492 20.95 21.20 -6.10
CA ASN A 492 21.29 21.57 -7.48
C ASN A 492 22.80 21.47 -7.77
N GLU A 493 23.65 21.89 -6.84
CA GLU A 493 25.10 21.97 -7.08
C GLU A 493 25.83 20.69 -6.68
N ARG A 494 25.64 20.23 -5.44
CA ARG A 494 26.44 19.13 -4.88
C ARG A 494 25.80 17.78 -5.14
N LEU A 495 24.49 17.68 -4.97
CA LEU A 495 23.78 16.40 -5.08
C LEU A 495 23.70 15.96 -6.54
N ALA A 496 23.40 16.86 -7.48
CA ALA A 496 23.41 16.55 -8.92
C ALA A 496 24.77 15.99 -9.37
N HIS A 497 25.87 16.62 -8.97
CA HIS A 497 27.22 16.14 -9.28
C HIS A 497 27.55 14.78 -8.64
N ARG A 498 27.03 14.47 -7.45
CA ARG A 498 27.38 13.23 -6.71
C ARG A 498 26.45 12.05 -6.97
N CYS A 499 25.19 12.33 -7.28
CA CYS A 499 24.12 11.33 -7.35
C CYS A 499 23.38 11.34 -8.70
N GLY A 500 23.74 12.24 -9.62
CA GLY A 500 23.10 12.39 -10.92
C GLY A 500 21.81 13.20 -10.88
N ASP A 501 21.39 13.66 -12.06
CA ASP A 501 20.26 14.59 -12.22
C ASP A 501 18.92 13.96 -11.84
N VAL A 502 18.74 12.67 -12.08
CA VAL A 502 17.49 11.97 -11.76
C VAL A 502 17.23 12.01 -10.24
N PHE A 503 18.25 11.68 -9.44
CA PHE A 503 18.14 11.70 -7.98
C PHE A 503 17.97 13.15 -7.46
N ALA A 504 18.77 14.08 -7.97
CA ALA A 504 18.69 15.48 -7.56
C ALA A 504 17.33 16.11 -7.89
N ASN A 505 16.74 15.76 -9.05
CA ASN A 505 15.40 16.22 -9.42
C ASN A 505 14.31 15.66 -8.50
N ALA A 506 14.37 14.39 -8.10
CA ALA A 506 13.43 13.82 -7.14
C ALA A 506 13.48 14.58 -5.80
N VAL A 507 14.68 14.86 -5.28
CA VAL A 507 14.88 15.66 -4.05
C VAL A 507 14.34 17.08 -4.21
N ARG A 508 14.64 17.74 -5.34
CA ARG A 508 14.16 19.09 -5.64
C ARG A 508 12.63 19.15 -5.65
N ARG A 509 11.98 18.16 -6.24
CA ARG A 509 10.51 18.06 -6.26
C ARG A 509 9.93 17.89 -4.86
N CYS A 510 10.55 17.09 -4.00
CA CYS A 510 10.12 16.99 -2.60
C CYS A 510 10.25 18.32 -1.83
N LEU A 511 11.35 19.06 -2.04
CA LEU A 511 11.61 20.33 -1.33
C LEU A 511 10.78 21.51 -1.85
N THR A 512 10.47 21.55 -3.15
CA THR A 512 9.65 22.59 -3.78
C THR A 512 8.16 22.26 -3.81
N LEU A 513 7.82 20.98 -3.64
CA LEU A 513 6.47 20.42 -3.73
C LEU A 513 5.81 20.66 -5.09
N ASN A 514 6.62 20.86 -6.13
CA ASN A 514 6.14 21.02 -7.50
C ASN A 514 6.10 19.67 -8.23
N PHE A 515 4.91 19.08 -8.25
CA PHE A 515 4.62 17.83 -8.95
C PHE A 515 3.77 18.02 -10.22
N ASP A 516 3.26 19.22 -10.47
CA ASP A 516 2.30 19.48 -11.57
C ASP A 516 2.95 19.71 -12.95
N GLY A 517 4.27 19.45 -13.09
CA GLY A 517 4.96 19.49 -14.38
C GLY A 517 5.06 20.87 -15.05
N GLY A 518 4.48 21.92 -14.44
CA GLY A 518 4.58 23.30 -14.87
C GLY A 518 5.62 24.07 -14.07
N ASP A 519 6.40 24.91 -14.75
CA ASP A 519 7.38 25.85 -14.17
C ASP A 519 6.72 27.02 -13.40
N ARG A 520 5.54 26.79 -12.81
CA ARG A 520 4.83 27.79 -12.01
C ARG A 520 5.39 27.79 -10.60
N ALA A 521 6.20 28.81 -10.32
CA ALA A 521 6.39 29.26 -8.96
C ALA A 521 5.01 29.65 -8.39
N GLU A 522 4.62 28.96 -7.33
CA GLU A 522 3.38 29.09 -6.55
C GLU A 522 2.13 28.33 -7.07
N PRO A 523 1.50 27.52 -6.20
CA PRO A 523 0.17 27.00 -6.47
C PRO A 523 -0.84 28.14 -6.27
N THR A 524 -1.28 28.79 -7.35
CA THR A 524 -2.57 29.48 -7.35
C THR A 524 -3.64 28.42 -7.11
N MET A 525 -4.13 28.32 -5.87
CA MET A 525 -5.36 27.60 -5.55
C MET A 525 -6.48 28.20 -6.41
N SER A 526 -6.84 27.51 -7.48
CA SER A 526 -8.13 27.76 -8.12
C SER A 526 -9.21 27.38 -7.11
N LEU A 527 -10.17 28.29 -6.88
CA LEU A 527 -11.23 28.19 -5.86
C LEU A 527 -12.24 27.03 -6.10
N THR A 528 -11.92 26.10 -7.01
CA THR A 528 -12.82 25.02 -7.46
C THR A 528 -12.27 23.61 -7.23
N ASP A 529 -11.01 23.45 -6.79
CA ASP A 529 -10.45 22.12 -6.53
C ASP A 529 -10.83 21.61 -5.15
N SER A 530 -11.44 20.42 -5.09
CA SER A 530 -11.72 19.77 -3.81
C SER A 530 -10.41 19.34 -3.15
N HIS A 531 -10.34 19.43 -1.81
CA HIS A 531 -9.15 19.03 -1.04
C HIS A 531 -8.68 17.59 -1.35
N ARG A 532 -9.61 16.70 -1.74
CA ARG A 532 -9.31 15.31 -2.12
C ARG A 532 -8.61 15.21 -3.47
N ASP A 533 -9.04 16.02 -4.46
CA ASP A 533 -8.42 16.03 -5.78
C ASP A 533 -6.97 16.53 -5.70
N SER A 534 -6.69 17.52 -4.86
CA SER A 534 -5.34 18.01 -4.61
C SER A 534 -4.44 16.95 -3.94
N GLN A 535 -4.97 16.17 -2.99
CA GLN A 535 -4.24 15.08 -2.35
C GLN A 535 -3.94 13.94 -3.31
N GLN A 536 -4.90 13.54 -4.14
CA GLN A 536 -4.69 12.50 -5.15
C GLN A 536 -3.64 12.90 -6.19
N ARG A 537 -3.64 14.17 -6.62
CA ARG A 537 -2.61 14.69 -7.54
C ARG A 537 -1.22 14.67 -6.90
N LEU A 538 -1.10 15.12 -5.65
CA LEU A 538 0.16 15.05 -4.90
C LEU A 538 0.64 13.59 -4.79
N HIS A 539 -0.25 12.68 -4.42
CA HIS A 539 0.08 11.28 -4.21
C HIS A 539 0.55 10.60 -5.51
N LYS A 540 -0.18 10.83 -6.61
CA LYS A 540 0.21 10.36 -7.94
C LYS A 540 1.54 10.97 -8.40
N GLY A 541 1.70 12.28 -8.25
CA GLY A 541 2.93 12.98 -8.63
C GLY A 541 4.15 12.52 -7.82
N PHE A 542 3.95 12.22 -6.53
CA PHE A 542 4.99 11.67 -5.67
C PHE A 542 5.42 10.26 -6.12
N LEU A 543 4.47 9.40 -6.49
CA LEU A 543 4.78 8.08 -7.06
C LEU A 543 5.62 8.21 -8.34
N GLU A 544 5.10 8.93 -9.35
CA GLU A 544 5.67 9.00 -10.69
C GLU A 544 7.01 9.75 -10.73
N GLN A 545 7.20 10.76 -9.87
CA GLN A 545 8.34 11.68 -9.95
C GLN A 545 9.38 11.49 -8.85
N VAL A 546 9.09 10.67 -7.84
CA VAL A 546 10.03 10.39 -6.73
C VAL A 546 10.19 8.89 -6.53
N VAL A 547 9.13 8.16 -6.25
CA VAL A 547 9.22 6.73 -5.90
C VAL A 547 9.73 5.91 -7.09
N ASP A 548 9.14 6.06 -8.27
CA ASP A 548 9.50 5.32 -9.48
C ASP A 548 10.93 5.65 -9.97
N PRO A 549 11.35 6.93 -10.06
CA PRO A 549 12.73 7.26 -10.41
C PRO A 549 13.75 6.69 -9.41
N LEU A 550 13.45 6.71 -8.11
CA LEU A 550 14.33 6.13 -7.10
C LEU A 550 14.42 4.60 -7.22
N LYS A 551 13.33 3.94 -7.61
CA LYS A 551 13.31 2.51 -7.90
C LYS A 551 14.21 2.17 -9.10
N ILE A 552 14.09 2.92 -10.19
CA ILE A 552 14.94 2.75 -11.38
C ILE A 552 16.42 2.92 -11.02
N LEU A 553 16.76 3.97 -10.27
CA LEU A 553 18.14 4.22 -9.84
C LEU A 553 18.71 3.11 -8.96
N LYS A 554 17.87 2.52 -8.10
CA LYS A 554 18.24 1.36 -7.29
C LYS A 554 18.50 0.12 -8.16
N ASP A 555 17.73 -0.10 -9.22
CA ASP A 555 17.83 -1.30 -10.05
C ASP A 555 18.97 -1.21 -11.07
N VAL A 556 19.42 0.00 -11.41
CA VAL A 556 20.50 0.27 -12.38
C VAL A 556 21.91 0.17 -11.76
N VAL A 557 22.06 0.41 -10.45
CA VAL A 557 23.36 0.46 -9.74
C VAL A 557 23.58 -0.80 -8.91
#